data_AF-A0A6I6S8T4-F1
#
_entry.id   AF-A0A6I6S8T4-F1
#
_cell.length_a   1.000
_cell.length_b   1.000
_cell.length_c   1.000
_cell.angle_alpha   90.00
_cell.angle_beta   90.00
_cell.angle_gamma   90.00
#
_symmetry.space_group_name_H-M   'P 1'
#
loop_
_entity.id
_entity.type
_entity.pdbx_description
1 polymer ?
#
loop_
_entity_poly.entity_id
_entity_poly.type
_entity_poly.pdbx_seq_one_letter_code
_entity_poly.pdbx_strand_id
1 'polypeptide(L)'
;MTGHPRRCRQRRLRTRALAALLTALAALPTVAGCANGGPAARGSTAPRQVRQIIDIADTPALPKNFRVAGAVAKPEPGSKAPSLEGLATLHASGSGVFSTAGLRTVNDHLPAGHGPVVDVDLRQESHLYVNGMPVSWFGDKDDANIGLSHGRVLADEQRRQEQLERTGPVSFDWIPGKSVKPDGPVRDPKTVRTEADVVEQAGWRYVRLTVPDHHRPQNDEVDRFVAFVRSLPQGTWLHFHCRAGVGRTTTFMAMYDMMRNARRVSLDDILRRQALIGGKDLTSEAHSDKPEARERAAFLRAFYAYAQKDTDGFKTPYSRWAAGR
;
A
#
# COMPACT_ATOMS: atom_id res chain seq x y z
N MET A 1 20.24 25.29 68.18
CA MET A 1 18.77 25.21 67.99
C MET A 1 18.39 26.27 66.98
N THR A 2 17.62 25.88 65.94
CA THR A 2 16.85 26.71 64.98
C THR A 2 17.61 27.78 64.18
N GLY A 3 17.58 27.86 62.84
CA GLY A 3 16.78 27.21 61.81
C GLY A 3 17.27 27.65 60.42
N HIS A 4 16.77 26.97 59.40
CA HIS A 4 17.26 26.86 58.01
C HIS A 4 17.58 28.15 57.22
N PRO A 5 18.50 28.06 56.24
CA PRO A 5 18.79 29.13 55.29
C PRO A 5 17.88 29.12 54.05
N ARG A 6 17.76 30.32 53.48
CA ARG A 6 16.94 30.74 52.34
C ARG A 6 17.24 29.96 51.06
N ARG A 7 16.20 29.42 50.39
CA ARG A 7 16.28 28.91 49.02
C ARG A 7 16.24 30.05 48.01
N CYS A 8 17.32 30.18 47.25
CA CYS A 8 17.50 31.08 46.13
C CYS A 8 16.68 30.60 44.92
N ARG A 9 15.89 31.51 44.31
CA ARG A 9 15.21 31.32 43.03
C ARG A 9 16.26 31.31 41.91
N GLN A 10 16.48 30.17 41.26
CA GLN A 10 17.16 30.13 39.96
C GLN A 10 16.16 29.89 38.82
N ARG A 11 16.29 30.79 37.84
CA ARG A 11 15.53 30.88 36.59
C ARG A 11 15.68 29.62 35.75
N ARG A 12 14.56 29.05 35.30
CA ARG A 12 14.55 28.06 34.22
C ARG A 12 14.88 28.77 32.90
N LEU A 13 16.07 28.54 32.36
CA LEU A 13 16.38 28.85 30.97
C LEU A 13 15.58 27.90 30.06
N ARG A 14 14.73 28.49 29.23
CA ARG A 14 14.06 27.82 28.11
C ARG A 14 15.07 27.72 26.98
N THR A 15 15.56 26.52 26.67
CA THR A 15 16.24 26.23 25.41
C THR A 15 15.20 26.15 24.30
N ARG A 16 15.20 27.16 23.43
CA ARG A 16 14.55 27.16 22.11
C ARG A 16 15.58 26.76 21.05
N ALA A 17 15.05 26.19 19.97
CA ALA A 17 15.65 25.97 18.65
C ALA A 17 16.45 24.68 18.44
N LEU A 18 15.73 23.63 18.04
CA LEU A 18 16.17 22.72 16.98
C LEU A 18 15.15 22.78 15.85
N ALA A 19 15.57 23.29 14.69
CA ALA A 19 14.94 23.03 13.40
C ALA A 19 15.94 23.42 12.30
N ALA A 20 16.78 22.47 11.92
CA ALA A 20 17.50 22.51 10.64
C ALA A 20 16.84 21.44 9.75
N LEU A 21 15.98 21.89 8.83
CA LEU A 21 15.33 21.06 7.84
C LEU A 21 16.26 20.98 6.62
N LEU A 22 16.88 19.81 6.39
CA LEU A 22 17.54 19.50 5.13
C LEU A 22 16.47 19.03 4.13
N THR A 23 15.96 19.96 3.33
CA THR A 23 15.22 19.65 2.10
C THR A 23 16.22 19.35 0.98
N ALA A 24 16.32 18.07 0.61
CA ALA A 24 16.89 17.67 -0.66
C ALA A 24 16.13 16.43 -1.17
N LEU A 25 14.94 16.66 -1.73
CA LEU A 25 14.30 15.69 -2.62
C LEU A 25 14.87 15.95 -4.01
N ALA A 26 15.81 15.12 -4.45
CA ALA A 26 16.34 15.18 -5.80
C ALA A 26 15.23 14.82 -6.80
N ALA A 27 14.89 15.76 -7.68
CA ALA A 27 14.11 15.48 -8.87
C ALA A 27 14.91 14.51 -9.75
N LEU A 28 14.37 13.32 -9.98
CA LEU A 28 14.93 12.37 -10.94
C LEU A 28 14.60 12.83 -12.35
N PRO A 29 15.56 12.83 -13.30
CA PRO A 29 15.29 13.23 -14.67
C PRO A 29 14.40 12.20 -15.37
N THR A 30 13.38 12.69 -16.05
CA THR A 30 12.55 11.94 -17.01
C THR A 30 13.42 11.53 -18.20
N VAL A 31 13.77 10.25 -18.28
CA VAL A 31 14.39 9.68 -19.48
C VAL A 31 13.24 9.31 -20.43
N ALA A 32 13.13 10.06 -21.53
CA ALA A 32 12.22 9.72 -22.63
C ALA A 32 12.77 8.49 -23.35
N GLY A 33 12.17 7.32 -23.07
CA GLY A 33 12.40 6.09 -23.80
C GLY A 33 11.30 5.85 -24.82
N CYS A 34 11.67 5.73 -26.09
CA CYS A 34 10.77 5.38 -27.19
C CYS A 34 10.10 4.03 -26.92
N ALA A 35 8.77 4.03 -26.85
CA ALA A 35 7.96 2.83 -26.71
C ALA A 35 7.86 2.10 -28.06
N ASN A 36 8.44 0.90 -28.16
CA ASN A 36 8.09 -0.05 -29.21
C ASN A 36 6.76 -0.72 -28.83
N GLY A 37 5.73 -0.46 -29.63
CA GLY A 37 4.38 -1.00 -29.45
C GLY A 37 4.32 -2.51 -29.68
N GLY A 38 4.08 -3.26 -28.60
CA GLY A 38 3.49 -4.59 -28.66
C GLY A 38 1.97 -4.48 -28.85
N PRO A 39 1.30 -5.53 -29.35
CA PRO A 39 -0.09 -5.43 -29.80
C PRO A 39 -1.02 -5.14 -28.61
N ALA A 40 -1.77 -4.04 -28.72
CA ALA A 40 -2.82 -3.70 -27.78
C ALA A 40 -3.86 -4.84 -27.74
N ALA A 41 -4.08 -5.40 -26.56
CA ALA A 41 -5.17 -6.32 -26.31
C ALA A 41 -6.49 -5.66 -26.73
N ARG A 42 -7.24 -6.32 -27.61
CA ARG A 42 -8.55 -5.84 -28.10
C ARG A 42 -9.51 -5.72 -26.91
N GLY A 43 -9.70 -4.50 -26.43
CA GLY A 43 -10.69 -4.17 -25.41
C GLY A 43 -12.10 -4.10 -26.01
N SER A 44 -13.07 -4.63 -25.28
CA SER A 44 -14.51 -4.49 -25.54
C SER A 44 -14.90 -3.02 -25.77
N THR A 45 -15.73 -2.77 -26.78
CA THR A 45 -16.19 -1.44 -27.23
C THR A 45 -17.44 -0.93 -26.51
N ALA A 46 -17.98 -1.68 -25.53
CA ALA A 46 -19.08 -1.19 -24.70
C ALA A 46 -18.52 -0.23 -23.63
N PRO A 47 -19.18 0.93 -23.37
CA PRO A 47 -18.75 1.83 -22.31
C PRO A 47 -18.79 1.09 -20.97
N ARG A 48 -17.63 1.02 -20.28
CA ARG A 48 -17.53 0.42 -18.95
C ARG A 48 -18.43 1.19 -17.99
N GLN A 49 -19.34 0.49 -17.31
CA GLN A 49 -20.12 1.10 -16.24
C GLN A 49 -19.19 1.34 -15.05
N VAL A 50 -19.08 2.61 -14.63
CA VAL A 50 -18.30 3.01 -13.45
C VAL A 50 -19.27 3.56 -12.42
N ARG A 51 -19.28 2.95 -11.23
CA ARG A 51 -20.12 3.35 -10.10
C ARG A 51 -19.30 4.06 -9.04
N GLN A 52 -19.80 5.17 -8.52
CA GLN A 52 -19.13 5.89 -7.44
C GLN A 52 -19.65 5.36 -6.11
N ILE A 53 -18.80 4.69 -5.33
CA ILE A 53 -19.23 3.97 -4.12
C ILE A 53 -18.51 4.45 -2.87
N ILE A 54 -19.13 4.21 -1.72
CA ILE A 54 -18.47 4.29 -0.41
C ILE A 54 -17.88 2.91 -0.11
N ASP A 55 -16.56 2.84 0.03
CA ASP A 55 -15.87 1.57 0.26
C ASP A 55 -16.16 1.03 1.67
N ILE A 56 -15.97 1.87 2.70
CA ILE A 56 -16.28 1.58 4.09
C ILE A 56 -16.76 2.84 4.81
N ALA A 57 -17.48 2.68 5.92
CA ALA A 57 -17.95 3.80 6.75
C ALA A 57 -16.79 4.38 7.57
N ASP A 58 -16.88 5.66 7.93
CA ASP A 58 -15.88 6.30 8.77
C ASP A 58 -16.09 5.91 10.24
N THR A 59 -15.41 4.86 10.66
CA THR A 59 -15.51 4.31 12.01
C THR A 59 -14.12 3.99 12.52
N PRO A 60 -13.86 4.05 13.85
CA PRO A 60 -12.56 3.69 14.43
C PRO A 60 -12.32 2.17 14.45
N ALA A 61 -12.80 1.45 13.43
CA ALA A 61 -12.63 0.02 13.29
C ALA A 61 -11.30 -0.29 12.58
N LEU A 62 -10.68 -1.40 12.98
CA LEU A 62 -9.53 -1.93 12.27
C LEU A 62 -9.96 -2.37 10.85
N PRO A 63 -9.21 -2.00 9.79
CA PRO A 63 -9.55 -2.41 8.43
C PRO A 63 -9.50 -3.93 8.29
N LYS A 64 -10.30 -4.45 7.35
CA LYS A 64 -10.36 -5.89 7.06
C LYS A 64 -8.96 -6.43 6.74
N ASN A 65 -8.71 -7.67 7.15
CA ASN A 65 -7.45 -8.38 6.87
C ASN A 65 -6.18 -7.65 7.36
N PHE A 66 -6.30 -6.78 8.37
CA PHE A 66 -5.14 -6.19 9.02
C PHE A 66 -4.24 -7.28 9.61
N ARG A 67 -2.95 -7.18 9.34
CA ARG A 67 -1.91 -8.10 9.83
C ARG A 67 -0.55 -7.43 9.91
N VAL A 68 0.31 -7.98 10.76
CA VAL A 68 1.68 -7.52 11.00
C VAL A 68 2.63 -8.70 10.81
N ALA A 69 3.74 -8.49 10.09
CA ALA A 69 4.69 -9.56 9.78
C ALA A 69 5.23 -10.30 11.02
N GLY A 70 5.47 -9.58 12.12
CA GLY A 70 5.97 -10.16 13.37
C GLY A 70 4.92 -10.89 14.23
N ALA A 71 3.63 -10.84 13.88
CA ALA A 71 2.54 -11.40 14.67
C ALA A 71 2.14 -12.80 14.16
N VAL A 72 3.07 -13.77 14.26
CA VAL A 72 2.84 -15.13 13.77
C VAL A 72 2.06 -15.95 14.81
N ALA A 73 0.90 -16.50 14.41
CA ALA A 73 0.20 -17.50 15.22
C ALA A 73 0.96 -18.84 15.19
N LYS A 74 0.82 -19.67 16.22
CA LYS A 74 1.45 -21.00 16.24
C LYS A 74 0.96 -21.83 15.04
N PRO A 75 1.85 -22.50 14.30
CA PRO A 75 1.46 -23.34 13.17
C PRO A 75 0.57 -24.50 13.61
N GLU A 76 -0.33 -24.94 12.73
CA GLU A 76 -1.20 -26.10 12.97
C GLU A 76 -0.37 -27.37 13.26
N PRO A 77 -0.76 -28.18 14.27
CA PRO A 77 -0.05 -29.41 14.62
C PRO A 77 0.11 -30.34 13.41
N GLY A 78 1.35 -30.79 13.15
CA GLY A 78 1.66 -31.73 12.05
C GLY A 78 2.04 -31.09 10.72
N SER A 79 1.92 -29.77 10.57
CA SER A 79 2.44 -29.05 9.40
C SER A 79 3.91 -28.64 9.59
N LYS A 80 4.76 -28.81 8.57
CA LYS A 80 6.15 -28.31 8.61
C LYS A 80 6.12 -26.79 8.57
N ALA A 81 6.33 -26.12 9.70
CA ALA A 81 6.29 -24.65 9.77
C ALA A 81 7.29 -24.00 8.77
N PRO A 82 6.92 -22.90 8.10
CA PRO A 82 7.85 -22.17 7.24
C PRO A 82 8.93 -21.47 8.07
N SER A 83 10.09 -21.19 7.48
CA SER A 83 11.12 -20.37 8.14
C SER A 83 10.61 -18.97 8.47
N LEU A 84 10.74 -18.57 9.74
CA LEU A 84 10.39 -17.23 10.24
C LEU A 84 11.59 -16.28 10.27
N GLU A 85 12.74 -16.69 9.72
CA GLU A 85 13.97 -15.91 9.75
C GLU A 85 13.77 -14.53 9.09
N GLY A 86 14.12 -13.47 9.80
CA GLY A 86 14.01 -12.09 9.33
C GLY A 86 12.58 -11.52 9.25
N LEU A 87 11.55 -12.31 9.57
CA LEU A 87 10.15 -11.86 9.46
C LEU A 87 9.76 -10.86 10.58
N ALA A 88 10.19 -11.11 11.82
CA ALA A 88 9.91 -10.22 12.96
C ALA A 88 10.51 -8.82 12.79
N THR A 89 11.62 -8.72 12.06
CA THR A 89 12.33 -7.47 11.76
C THR A 89 11.99 -6.91 10.37
N LEU A 90 10.98 -7.46 9.69
CA LEU A 90 10.57 -6.98 8.37
C LEU A 90 9.98 -5.57 8.45
N HIS A 91 9.39 -5.20 9.59
CA HIS A 91 8.69 -3.92 9.82
C HIS A 91 7.63 -3.64 8.75
N ALA A 92 6.75 -4.61 8.56
CA ALA A 92 5.68 -4.54 7.59
C ALA A 92 4.34 -4.95 8.19
N SER A 93 3.29 -4.32 7.68
CA SER A 93 1.89 -4.66 7.95
C SER A 93 1.10 -4.56 6.65
N GLY A 94 -0.12 -5.09 6.64
CA GLY A 94 -1.04 -4.75 5.57
C GLY A 94 -2.49 -5.02 5.89
N SER A 95 -3.39 -4.38 5.16
CA SER A 95 -4.83 -4.46 5.35
C SER A 95 -5.60 -4.15 4.07
N GLY A 96 -6.92 -4.22 4.15
CA GLY A 96 -7.81 -3.54 3.22
C GLY A 96 -7.84 -2.03 3.46
N VAL A 97 -8.70 -1.35 2.71
CA VAL A 97 -8.94 0.09 2.86
C VAL A 97 -9.35 0.44 4.29
N PHE A 98 -8.86 1.57 4.79
CA PHE A 98 -9.17 2.15 6.09
C PHE A 98 -9.88 3.49 5.93
N SER A 99 -10.66 3.89 6.93
CA SER A 99 -11.24 5.22 6.97
C SER A 99 -10.31 6.19 7.70
N THR A 100 -10.63 7.49 7.71
CA THR A 100 -9.84 8.45 8.49
C THR A 100 -9.84 8.11 9.99
N ALA A 101 -11.00 7.74 10.56
CA ALA A 101 -11.07 7.25 11.93
C ALA A 101 -10.37 5.90 12.13
N GLY A 102 -10.45 5.00 11.13
CA GLY A 102 -9.81 3.69 11.17
C GLY A 102 -8.28 3.75 11.09
N LEU A 103 -7.70 4.75 10.42
CA LEU A 103 -6.25 4.93 10.31
C LEU A 103 -5.58 5.08 11.68
N ARG A 104 -6.21 5.80 12.62
CA ARG A 104 -5.72 5.90 13.99
C ARG A 104 -5.68 4.51 14.66
N THR A 105 -6.75 3.73 14.49
CA THR A 105 -6.82 2.36 15.00
C THR A 105 -5.72 1.48 14.41
N VAL A 106 -5.40 1.62 13.12
CA VAL A 106 -4.25 0.94 12.50
C VAL A 106 -2.95 1.29 13.22
N ASN A 107 -2.68 2.58 13.42
CA ASN A 107 -1.46 3.04 14.10
C ASN A 107 -1.35 2.49 15.53
N ASP A 108 -2.45 2.48 16.28
CA ASP A 108 -2.48 1.96 17.65
C ASP A 108 -2.23 0.45 17.74
N HIS A 109 -2.43 -0.29 16.64
CA HIS A 109 -2.15 -1.74 16.54
C HIS A 109 -0.76 -2.06 15.98
N LEU A 110 0.02 -1.07 15.58
CA LEU A 110 1.42 -1.29 15.22
C LEU A 110 2.26 -1.54 16.50
N PRO A 111 3.36 -2.32 16.42
CA PRO A 111 4.21 -2.57 17.58
C PRO A 111 4.72 -1.28 18.23
N ALA A 112 4.69 -1.24 19.56
CA ALA A 112 5.17 -0.09 20.32
C ALA A 112 6.61 0.26 19.94
N GLY A 113 6.87 1.56 19.72
CA GLY A 113 8.18 2.05 19.30
C GLY A 113 8.52 1.76 17.83
N HIS A 114 7.53 1.45 16.98
CA HIS A 114 7.73 1.39 15.53
C HIS A 114 8.36 2.69 14.99
N GLY A 115 9.17 2.55 13.94
CA GLY A 115 9.74 3.70 13.24
C GLY A 115 8.69 4.49 12.43
N PRO A 116 9.13 5.49 11.65
CA PRO A 116 8.26 6.22 10.74
C PRO A 116 7.48 5.28 9.82
N VAL A 117 6.19 5.51 9.66
CA VAL A 117 5.32 4.68 8.83
C VAL A 117 5.20 5.30 7.44
N VAL A 118 5.29 4.45 6.42
CA VAL A 118 4.92 4.79 5.04
C VAL A 118 3.72 3.96 4.65
N ASP A 119 2.66 4.63 4.26
CA ASP A 119 1.53 4.05 3.56
C ASP A 119 1.93 3.70 2.13
N VAL A 120 1.76 2.43 1.77
CA VAL A 120 2.02 1.91 0.43
C VAL A 120 0.68 1.51 -0.17
N ASP A 121 0.07 2.48 -0.84
CA ASP A 121 -1.20 2.35 -1.53
C ASP A 121 -0.99 1.66 -2.88
N LEU A 122 -1.60 0.49 -3.04
CA LEU A 122 -1.47 -0.38 -4.22
C LEU A 122 -2.65 -0.24 -5.19
N ARG A 123 -3.50 0.79 -5.04
CA ARG A 123 -4.77 0.90 -5.75
C ARG A 123 -4.61 1.58 -7.11
N GLN A 124 -4.99 0.93 -8.19
CA GLN A 124 -5.07 1.59 -9.50
C GLN A 124 -6.38 2.35 -9.68
N GLU A 125 -7.45 1.85 -9.07
CA GLU A 125 -8.74 2.52 -9.04
C GLU A 125 -8.60 3.91 -8.40
N SER A 126 -9.22 4.91 -9.03
CA SER A 126 -9.31 6.26 -8.49
C SER A 126 -10.10 6.21 -7.19
N HIS A 127 -9.54 6.79 -6.13
CA HIS A 127 -10.19 6.81 -4.82
C HIS A 127 -9.83 8.07 -4.03
N LEU A 128 -10.73 8.48 -3.14
CA LEU A 128 -10.64 9.69 -2.34
C LEU A 128 -11.31 9.46 -1.00
N TYR A 129 -11.31 10.48 -0.14
CA TYR A 129 -12.04 10.49 1.12
C TYR A 129 -13.09 11.60 1.10
N VAL A 130 -14.33 11.26 1.43
CA VAL A 130 -15.44 12.21 1.61
C VAL A 130 -15.94 12.13 3.04
N ASN A 131 -15.81 13.23 3.81
CA ASN A 131 -16.13 13.26 5.24
C ASN A 131 -15.47 12.10 6.03
N GLY A 132 -14.22 11.78 5.70
CA GLY A 132 -13.47 10.69 6.31
C GLY A 132 -13.78 9.28 5.79
N MET A 133 -14.84 9.13 4.99
CA MET A 133 -15.20 7.85 4.35
C MET A 133 -14.40 7.66 3.07
N PRO A 134 -13.68 6.54 2.88
CA PRO A 134 -13.04 6.23 1.62
C PRO A 134 -14.10 5.92 0.56
N VAL A 135 -13.92 6.53 -0.61
CA VAL A 135 -14.79 6.38 -1.78
C VAL A 135 -13.96 6.00 -2.99
N SER A 136 -14.53 5.26 -3.92
CA SER A 136 -13.85 4.86 -5.15
C SER A 136 -14.78 4.79 -6.35
N TRP A 137 -14.18 4.85 -7.53
CA TRP A 137 -14.87 4.68 -8.80
C TRP A 137 -14.71 3.25 -9.28
N PHE A 138 -15.70 2.44 -8.93
CA PHE A 138 -15.72 1.00 -9.10
C PHE A 138 -16.23 0.62 -10.50
N GLY A 139 -15.33 0.12 -11.34
CA GLY A 139 -15.70 -0.62 -12.56
C GLY A 139 -16.21 -2.03 -12.21
N ASP A 140 -16.81 -2.75 -13.16
CA ASP A 140 -17.41 -4.08 -12.91
C ASP A 140 -16.46 -5.08 -12.21
N LYS A 141 -15.15 -4.94 -12.43
CA LYS A 141 -14.09 -5.74 -11.78
C LYS A 141 -13.04 -4.89 -11.06
N ASP A 142 -13.43 -3.73 -10.54
CA ASP A 142 -12.48 -2.73 -10.00
C ASP A 142 -11.46 -2.24 -11.06
N ASP A 143 -11.86 -2.28 -12.34
CA ASP A 143 -11.00 -2.11 -13.51
C ASP A 143 -11.22 -0.77 -14.23
N ALA A 144 -11.77 0.24 -13.54
CA ALA A 144 -12.13 1.53 -14.14
C ALA A 144 -10.94 2.22 -14.83
N ASN A 145 -9.72 1.96 -14.34
CA ASN A 145 -8.47 2.53 -14.83
C ASN A 145 -7.55 1.51 -15.51
N ILE A 146 -8.04 0.30 -15.83
CA ILE A 146 -7.19 -0.73 -16.43
C ILE A 146 -6.64 -0.28 -17.79
N GLY A 147 -5.34 -0.47 -17.97
CA GLY A 147 -4.61 -0.05 -19.18
C GLY A 147 -4.15 1.41 -19.17
N LEU A 148 -4.48 2.20 -18.14
CA LEU A 148 -3.90 3.52 -17.95
C LEU A 148 -2.50 3.43 -17.35
N SER A 149 -1.63 4.37 -17.72
CA SER A 149 -0.33 4.55 -17.06
C SER A 149 -0.49 5.24 -15.70
N HIS A 150 0.52 5.09 -14.84
CA HIS A 150 0.57 5.71 -13.51
C HIS A 150 0.13 7.19 -13.51
N GLY A 151 0.75 8.02 -14.35
CA GLY A 151 0.40 9.45 -14.43
C GLY A 151 -1.03 9.72 -14.90
N ARG A 152 -1.58 8.85 -15.76
CA ARG A 152 -2.98 8.98 -16.24
C ARG A 152 -3.99 8.58 -15.17
N VAL A 153 -3.65 7.62 -14.32
CA VAL A 153 -4.44 7.25 -13.12
C VAL A 153 -4.47 8.40 -12.13
N LEU A 154 -3.32 8.98 -11.77
CA LEU A 154 -3.28 10.12 -10.84
C LEU A 154 -4.05 11.33 -11.38
N ALA A 155 -3.92 11.63 -12.68
CA ALA A 155 -4.68 12.70 -13.30
C ALA A 155 -6.19 12.43 -13.32
N ASP A 156 -6.62 11.17 -13.36
CA ASP A 156 -8.04 10.80 -13.25
C ASP A 156 -8.58 11.00 -11.85
N GLU A 157 -7.85 10.57 -10.84
CA GLU A 157 -8.18 10.80 -9.43
C GLU A 157 -8.28 12.29 -9.10
N GLN A 158 -7.33 13.10 -9.59
CA GLN A 158 -7.37 14.56 -9.44
C GLN A 158 -8.61 15.20 -10.08
N ARG A 159 -8.96 14.83 -11.32
CA ARG A 159 -10.18 15.36 -11.97
C ARG A 159 -11.44 15.04 -11.17
N ARG A 160 -11.49 13.84 -10.59
CA ARG A 160 -12.61 13.38 -9.76
C ARG A 160 -12.68 14.11 -8.43
N GLN A 161 -11.53 14.47 -7.85
CA GLN A 161 -11.47 15.33 -6.67
C GLN A 161 -12.08 16.70 -6.97
N GLU A 162 -11.59 17.37 -8.01
CA GLU A 162 -12.10 18.68 -8.44
C GLU A 162 -13.62 18.64 -8.74
N GLN A 163 -14.09 17.53 -9.33
CA GLN A 163 -15.51 17.31 -9.57
C GLN A 163 -16.31 17.19 -8.26
N LEU A 164 -15.85 16.38 -7.30
CA LEU A 164 -16.54 16.20 -6.02
C LEU A 164 -16.59 17.49 -5.21
N GLU A 165 -15.53 18.28 -5.22
CA GLU A 165 -15.45 19.56 -4.51
C GLU A 165 -16.44 20.59 -5.05
N ARG A 166 -16.68 20.59 -6.37
CA ARG A 166 -17.61 21.53 -7.04
C ARG A 166 -19.06 21.07 -7.06
N THR A 167 -19.29 19.76 -7.00
CA THR A 167 -20.65 19.20 -6.95
C THR A 167 -21.29 19.59 -5.62
N GLY A 168 -22.59 19.87 -5.58
CA GLY A 168 -23.34 20.10 -4.34
C GLY A 168 -23.50 18.82 -3.50
N PRO A 169 -24.71 18.46 -3.06
CA PRO A 169 -24.95 17.16 -2.46
C PRO A 169 -24.55 16.01 -3.41
N VAL A 170 -23.80 15.03 -2.90
CA VAL A 170 -23.27 13.90 -3.68
C VAL A 170 -23.98 12.61 -3.27
N SER A 171 -24.63 11.94 -4.23
CA SER A 171 -25.15 10.59 -4.05
C SER A 171 -24.10 9.56 -4.43
N PHE A 172 -24.06 8.45 -3.69
CA PHE A 172 -23.22 7.30 -3.98
C PHE A 172 -24.08 6.12 -4.42
N ASP A 173 -23.52 5.27 -5.27
CA ASP A 173 -24.11 4.02 -5.67
C ASP A 173 -24.00 2.98 -4.56
N TRP A 174 -24.96 2.06 -4.53
CA TRP A 174 -24.91 0.89 -3.66
C TRP A 174 -24.71 -0.39 -4.46
N ILE A 175 -23.66 -1.10 -4.09
CA ILE A 175 -23.33 -2.45 -4.56
C ILE A 175 -23.39 -3.39 -3.34
N PRO A 176 -24.41 -4.27 -3.25
CA PRO A 176 -24.56 -5.21 -2.15
C PRO A 176 -23.29 -6.04 -1.91
N GLY A 177 -22.84 -6.11 -0.66
CA GLY A 177 -21.64 -6.85 -0.24
C GLY A 177 -20.30 -6.26 -0.70
N LYS A 178 -20.31 -5.15 -1.45
CA LYS A 178 -19.09 -4.49 -1.96
C LYS A 178 -18.95 -3.04 -1.51
N SER A 179 -20.00 -2.41 -0.99
CA SER A 179 -20.00 -1.00 -0.59
C SER A 179 -20.92 -0.79 0.60
N VAL A 180 -20.74 0.35 1.28
CA VAL A 180 -21.70 0.83 2.29
C VAL A 180 -22.97 1.28 1.58
N LYS A 181 -24.13 0.88 2.11
CA LYS A 181 -25.42 1.38 1.64
C LYS A 181 -25.56 2.84 2.08
N PRO A 182 -25.70 3.82 1.17
CA PRO A 182 -25.89 5.21 1.57
C PRO A 182 -27.27 5.44 2.16
N ASP A 183 -27.35 6.23 3.22
CA ASP A 183 -28.62 6.67 3.84
C ASP A 183 -29.23 7.92 3.16
N GLY A 184 -28.55 8.43 2.13
CA GLY A 184 -28.91 9.62 1.39
C GLY A 184 -27.66 10.27 0.76
N PRO A 185 -27.82 11.43 0.08
CA PRO A 185 -26.68 12.17 -0.42
C PRO A 185 -25.85 12.77 0.72
N VAL A 186 -24.53 12.76 0.57
CA VAL A 186 -23.63 13.55 1.42
C VAL A 186 -23.84 15.03 1.10
N ARG A 187 -24.31 15.80 2.08
CA ARG A 187 -24.64 17.23 1.93
C ARG A 187 -23.45 18.11 2.27
N ASP A 188 -23.50 19.35 1.81
CA ASP A 188 -22.54 20.38 2.19
C ASP A 188 -22.78 20.91 3.62
N PRO A 189 -21.72 21.40 4.31
CA PRO A 189 -20.33 21.36 3.88
C PRO A 189 -19.77 19.93 3.94
N LYS A 190 -19.05 19.53 2.88
CA LYS A 190 -18.33 18.24 2.84
C LYS A 190 -16.83 18.48 2.68
N THR A 191 -16.03 17.57 3.20
CA THR A 191 -14.59 17.52 2.96
C THR A 191 -14.30 16.50 1.88
N VAL A 192 -13.42 16.84 0.94
CA VAL A 192 -12.89 15.92 -0.08
C VAL A 192 -11.38 15.95 0.06
N ARG A 193 -10.75 14.77 0.17
CA ARG A 193 -9.31 14.65 0.40
C ARG A 193 -8.73 13.48 -0.38
N THR A 194 -7.46 13.60 -0.76
CA THR A 194 -6.69 12.44 -1.25
C THR A 194 -6.29 11.54 -0.08
N GLU A 195 -5.89 10.31 -0.37
CA GLU A 195 -5.33 9.43 0.66
C GLU A 195 -4.02 9.99 1.23
N ALA A 196 -3.19 10.60 0.37
CA ALA A 196 -1.98 11.31 0.78
C ALA A 196 -2.29 12.36 1.86
N ASP A 197 -3.32 13.20 1.65
CA ASP A 197 -3.71 14.20 2.66
C ASP A 197 -4.09 13.55 3.99
N VAL A 198 -4.86 12.46 3.94
CA VAL A 198 -5.36 11.76 5.14
C VAL A 198 -4.21 11.15 5.94
N VAL A 199 -3.29 10.43 5.28
CA VAL A 199 -2.19 9.75 5.96
C VAL A 199 -1.09 10.70 6.41
N GLU A 200 -0.80 11.76 5.63
CA GLU A 200 0.19 12.78 6.00
C GLU A 200 -0.28 13.61 7.20
N GLN A 201 -1.58 13.90 7.32
CA GLN A 201 -2.11 14.54 8.52
C GLN A 201 -1.99 13.65 9.76
N ALA A 202 -1.98 12.33 9.59
CA ALA A 202 -1.72 11.36 10.66
C ALA A 202 -0.21 11.16 10.96
N GLY A 203 0.66 11.89 10.27
CA GLY A 203 2.12 11.81 10.45
C GLY A 203 2.78 10.64 9.73
N TRP A 204 2.05 9.94 8.85
CA TRP A 204 2.60 8.93 7.97
C TRP A 204 3.15 9.58 6.69
N ARG A 205 4.02 8.87 5.97
CA ARG A 205 4.38 9.24 4.59
C ARG A 205 3.52 8.45 3.62
N TYR A 206 3.40 8.91 2.39
CA TYR A 206 2.57 8.27 1.37
C TYR A 206 3.39 7.86 0.14
N VAL A 207 3.10 6.67 -0.40
CA VAL A 207 3.57 6.22 -1.71
C VAL A 207 2.43 5.51 -2.44
N ARG A 208 2.19 5.93 -3.68
CA ARG A 208 1.22 5.31 -4.59
C ARG A 208 1.90 4.39 -5.61
N LEU A 209 1.35 3.20 -5.80
CA LEU A 209 1.66 2.26 -6.88
C LEU A 209 0.34 1.86 -7.57
N THR A 210 0.20 2.14 -8.86
CA THR A 210 -1.10 1.99 -9.56
C THR A 210 -1.29 0.59 -10.12
N VAL A 211 -1.49 -0.38 -9.22
CA VAL A 211 -1.55 -1.80 -9.57
C VAL A 211 -3.00 -2.25 -9.82
N PRO A 212 -3.31 -2.76 -11.04
CA PRO A 212 -4.66 -3.22 -11.37
C PRO A 212 -5.11 -4.34 -10.44
N ASP A 213 -6.39 -4.37 -10.06
CA ASP A 213 -6.91 -5.44 -9.23
C ASP A 213 -6.81 -6.80 -9.94
N HIS A 214 -6.68 -7.88 -9.15
CA HIS A 214 -6.51 -9.28 -9.62
C HIS A 214 -5.23 -9.62 -10.41
N HIS A 215 -4.54 -8.64 -10.99
CA HIS A 215 -3.33 -8.85 -11.81
C HIS A 215 -2.03 -8.77 -10.99
N ARG A 216 -0.91 -9.13 -11.62
CA ARG A 216 0.43 -8.81 -11.11
C ARG A 216 0.75 -7.31 -11.30
N PRO A 217 1.66 -6.71 -10.52
CA PRO A 217 2.14 -5.35 -10.80
C PRO A 217 2.88 -5.29 -12.15
N GLN A 218 2.71 -4.20 -12.91
CA GLN A 218 3.44 -3.97 -14.15
C GLN A 218 4.94 -3.70 -13.87
N ASN A 219 5.82 -3.94 -14.84
CA ASN A 219 7.28 -3.86 -14.62
C ASN A 219 7.74 -2.46 -14.16
N ASP A 220 7.11 -1.40 -14.65
CA ASP A 220 7.37 -0.01 -14.25
C ASP A 220 6.96 0.26 -12.79
N GLU A 221 5.83 -0.29 -12.33
CA GLU A 221 5.41 -0.24 -10.93
C GLU A 221 6.33 -1.08 -10.02
N VAL A 222 6.85 -2.21 -10.52
CA VAL A 222 7.87 -2.99 -9.80
C VAL A 222 9.16 -2.20 -9.65
N ASP A 223 9.64 -1.53 -10.71
CA ASP A 223 10.83 -0.70 -10.65
C ASP A 223 10.64 0.48 -9.68
N ARG A 224 9.47 1.14 -9.71
CA ARG A 224 9.11 2.21 -8.78
C ARG A 224 9.14 1.72 -7.34
N PHE A 225 8.55 0.56 -7.06
CA PHE A 225 8.56 -0.06 -5.73
C PHE A 225 9.97 -0.41 -5.25
N VAL A 226 10.79 -1.04 -6.10
CA VAL A 226 12.16 -1.43 -5.75
C VAL A 226 13.01 -0.19 -5.46
N ALA A 227 12.92 0.84 -6.30
CA ALA A 227 13.63 2.10 -6.10
C ALA A 227 13.19 2.81 -4.81
N PHE A 228 11.89 2.79 -4.49
CA PHE A 228 11.34 3.28 -3.24
C PHE A 228 11.91 2.52 -2.04
N VAL A 229 11.83 1.19 -2.02
CA VAL A 229 12.32 0.38 -0.90
C VAL A 229 13.83 0.59 -0.66
N ARG A 230 14.60 0.77 -1.73
CA ARG A 230 16.03 1.05 -1.67
C ARG A 230 16.35 2.41 -1.04
N SER A 231 15.48 3.41 -1.17
CA SER A 231 15.71 4.75 -0.62
C SER A 231 15.29 4.90 0.84
N LEU A 232 14.64 3.88 1.42
CA LEU A 232 14.12 3.94 2.79
C LEU A 232 15.23 3.94 3.84
N PRO A 233 15.14 4.82 4.86
CA PRO A 233 15.95 4.69 6.06
C PRO A 233 15.70 3.36 6.77
N GLN A 234 16.74 2.84 7.43
CA GLN A 234 16.61 1.66 8.29
C GLN A 234 15.57 1.91 9.40
N GLY A 235 14.76 0.90 9.71
CA GLY A 235 13.72 0.99 10.74
C GLY A 235 12.39 1.59 10.26
N THR A 236 12.28 2.03 9.01
CA THR A 236 11.00 2.46 8.42
C THR A 236 9.99 1.31 8.43
N TRP A 237 8.75 1.60 8.82
CA TRP A 237 7.63 0.67 8.79
C TRP A 237 6.82 0.84 7.51
N LEU A 238 6.52 -0.25 6.80
CA LEU A 238 5.68 -0.21 5.61
C LEU A 238 4.29 -0.78 5.88
N HIS A 239 3.26 0.02 5.64
CA HIS A 239 1.88 -0.43 5.67
C HIS A 239 1.36 -0.60 4.24
N PHE A 240 1.15 -1.83 3.80
CA PHE A 240 0.66 -2.13 2.47
C PHE A 240 -0.86 -2.26 2.49
N HIS A 241 -1.56 -1.60 1.59
CA HIS A 241 -2.99 -1.87 1.44
C HIS A 241 -3.45 -1.86 -0.01
N CYS A 242 -4.60 -2.47 -0.20
CA CYS A 242 -5.42 -2.30 -1.38
C CYS A 242 -6.87 -2.29 -0.92
N ARG A 243 -7.84 -2.37 -1.84
CA ARG A 243 -9.25 -2.37 -1.46
C ARG A 243 -9.62 -3.42 -0.40
N ALA A 244 -9.25 -4.69 -0.62
CA ALA A 244 -9.61 -5.79 0.28
C ALA A 244 -8.48 -6.29 1.20
N GLY A 245 -7.23 -5.92 0.93
CA GLY A 245 -6.08 -6.38 1.72
C GLY A 245 -5.59 -7.78 1.40
N VAL A 246 -6.02 -8.36 0.28
CA VAL A 246 -5.81 -9.78 -0.05
C VAL A 246 -4.75 -9.93 -1.15
N GLY A 247 -5.12 -9.75 -2.42
CA GLY A 247 -4.24 -10.05 -3.57
C GLY A 247 -3.02 -9.15 -3.67
N ARG A 248 -3.24 -7.87 -4.03
CA ARG A 248 -2.18 -6.86 -4.20
C ARG A 248 -1.33 -6.71 -2.93
N THR A 249 -1.98 -6.55 -1.77
CA THR A 249 -1.30 -6.45 -0.47
C THR A 249 -0.38 -7.63 -0.19
N THR A 250 -0.87 -8.88 -0.33
CA THR A 250 -0.01 -10.05 -0.05
C THR A 250 1.11 -10.17 -1.08
N THR A 251 0.87 -9.80 -2.34
CA THR A 251 1.90 -9.79 -3.39
C THR A 251 3.05 -8.85 -3.02
N PHE A 252 2.75 -7.61 -2.61
CA PHE A 252 3.77 -6.63 -2.26
C PHE A 252 4.44 -6.91 -0.91
N MET A 253 3.71 -7.43 0.07
CA MET A 253 4.34 -7.91 1.31
C MET A 253 5.32 -9.05 1.03
N ALA A 254 4.96 -10.00 0.15
CA ALA A 254 5.86 -11.07 -0.27
C ALA A 254 7.06 -10.52 -1.06
N MET A 255 6.87 -9.57 -1.98
CA MET A 255 7.97 -8.92 -2.70
C MET A 255 8.92 -8.20 -1.75
N TYR A 256 8.39 -7.44 -0.79
CA TYR A 256 9.21 -6.76 0.21
C TYR A 256 10.02 -7.75 1.04
N ASP A 257 9.38 -8.85 1.43
CA ASP A 257 10.02 -9.94 2.15
C ASP A 257 11.16 -10.58 1.34
N MET A 258 10.94 -10.84 0.05
CA MET A 258 11.98 -11.34 -0.87
C MET A 258 13.17 -10.38 -0.94
N MET A 259 12.92 -9.06 -1.05
CA MET A 259 14.00 -8.07 -1.08
C MET A 259 14.87 -8.09 0.18
N ARG A 260 14.32 -8.46 1.34
CA ARG A 260 15.05 -8.51 2.62
C ARG A 260 15.65 -9.88 2.94
N ASN A 261 15.04 -10.96 2.46
CA ASN A 261 15.29 -12.30 2.98
C ASN A 261 15.55 -13.39 1.92
N ALA A 262 15.40 -13.15 0.61
CA ALA A 262 15.50 -14.20 -0.43
C ALA A 262 16.89 -14.89 -0.55
N ARG A 263 17.95 -14.31 0.00
CA ARG A 263 19.28 -14.96 0.08
C ARG A 263 19.37 -16.03 1.19
N ARG A 264 18.44 -16.02 2.15
CA ARG A 264 18.45 -16.89 3.35
C ARG A 264 17.19 -17.73 3.50
N VAL A 265 16.07 -17.26 2.94
CA VAL A 265 14.75 -17.89 3.06
C VAL A 265 14.25 -18.29 1.68
N SER A 266 13.75 -19.52 1.56
CA SER A 266 13.22 -20.06 0.31
C SER A 266 11.97 -19.31 -0.17
N LEU A 267 11.69 -19.40 -1.48
CA LEU A 267 10.43 -18.86 -2.03
C LEU A 267 9.21 -19.47 -1.34
N ASP A 268 9.20 -20.80 -1.17
CA ASP A 268 8.09 -21.52 -0.53
C ASP A 268 7.84 -21.00 0.90
N ASP A 269 8.90 -20.88 1.71
CA ASP A 269 8.78 -20.36 3.07
C ASP A 269 8.27 -18.91 3.10
N ILE A 270 8.73 -18.04 2.20
CA ILE A 270 8.25 -16.66 2.09
C ILE A 270 6.75 -16.64 1.76
N LEU A 271 6.30 -17.39 0.76
CA LEU A 271 4.89 -17.40 0.40
C LEU A 271 4.02 -17.99 1.52
N ARG A 272 4.47 -19.08 2.14
CA ARG A 272 3.74 -19.75 3.23
C ARG A 272 3.66 -18.92 4.50
N ARG A 273 4.73 -18.20 4.87
CA ARG A 273 4.70 -17.33 6.05
C ARG A 273 3.87 -16.07 5.85
N GLN A 274 3.80 -15.55 4.62
CA GLN A 274 2.88 -14.46 4.29
C GLN A 274 1.41 -14.91 4.38
N ALA A 275 1.11 -16.16 3.99
CA ALA A 275 -0.20 -16.74 4.23
C ALA A 275 -0.47 -16.99 5.74
N LEU A 276 0.53 -17.48 6.48
CA LEU A 276 0.45 -17.77 7.91
C LEU A 276 0.09 -16.54 8.75
N ILE A 277 0.58 -15.36 8.38
CA ILE A 277 0.23 -14.09 9.06
C ILE A 277 -1.11 -13.51 8.59
N GLY A 278 -1.92 -14.23 7.81
CA GLY A 278 -3.25 -13.81 7.36
C GLY A 278 -3.30 -13.23 5.94
N GLY A 279 -2.21 -13.37 5.17
CA GLY A 279 -2.21 -13.06 3.75
C GLY A 279 -2.91 -14.12 2.90
N LYS A 280 -3.05 -13.83 1.61
CA LYS A 280 -3.52 -14.83 0.63
C LYS A 280 -2.50 -15.97 0.51
N ASP A 281 -2.99 -17.21 0.42
CA ASP A 281 -2.14 -18.31 -0.05
C ASP A 281 -1.77 -18.09 -1.53
N LEU A 282 -0.50 -17.74 -1.76
CA LEU A 282 0.07 -17.52 -3.10
C LEU A 282 0.76 -18.78 -3.65
N THR A 283 0.91 -19.84 -2.84
CA THR A 283 1.63 -21.07 -3.25
C THR A 283 0.87 -21.87 -4.30
N SER A 284 -0.45 -21.90 -4.18
CA SER A 284 -1.35 -22.67 -5.05
C SER A 284 -1.71 -21.97 -6.36
N GLU A 285 -1.36 -20.69 -6.52
CA GLU A 285 -1.80 -19.89 -7.68
C GLU A 285 -1.25 -20.37 -9.03
N ALA A 286 -0.11 -21.07 -9.04
CA ALA A 286 0.44 -21.67 -10.24
C ALA A 286 -0.48 -22.72 -10.87
N HIS A 287 -1.38 -23.31 -10.07
CA HIS A 287 -2.35 -24.33 -10.46
C HIS A 287 -3.78 -23.79 -10.50
N SER A 288 -3.98 -22.48 -10.37
CA SER A 288 -5.32 -21.87 -10.44
C SER A 288 -5.86 -21.90 -11.87
N ASP A 289 -7.17 -22.08 -12.02
CA ASP A 289 -7.86 -21.95 -13.31
C ASP A 289 -7.83 -20.52 -13.88
N LYS A 290 -7.59 -19.52 -13.03
CA LYS A 290 -7.53 -18.10 -13.43
C LYS A 290 -6.17 -17.75 -14.04
N PRO A 291 -6.11 -17.29 -15.31
CA PRO A 291 -4.84 -16.89 -15.96
C PRO A 291 -4.05 -15.86 -15.15
N GLU A 292 -4.72 -14.86 -14.58
CA GLU A 292 -4.10 -13.77 -13.83
C GLU A 292 -3.42 -14.26 -12.54
N ALA A 293 -3.95 -15.33 -11.92
CA ALA A 293 -3.32 -15.96 -10.77
C ALA A 293 -2.06 -16.73 -11.20
N ARG A 294 -2.10 -17.46 -12.31
CA ARG A 294 -0.92 -18.14 -12.86
C ARG A 294 0.17 -17.14 -13.27
N GLU A 295 -0.20 -16.01 -13.85
CA GLU A 295 0.70 -14.90 -14.17
C GLU A 295 1.34 -14.30 -12.92
N ARG A 296 0.57 -14.06 -11.85
CA ARG A 296 1.10 -13.61 -10.56
C ARG A 296 2.09 -14.61 -9.96
N ALA A 297 1.78 -15.91 -10.00
CA ALA A 297 2.69 -16.95 -9.51
C ALA A 297 4.01 -17.00 -10.32
N ALA A 298 3.92 -16.90 -11.65
CA ALA A 298 5.10 -16.84 -12.52
C ALA A 298 5.94 -15.59 -12.24
N PHE A 299 5.29 -14.44 -12.05
CA PHE A 299 5.96 -13.21 -11.66
C PHE A 299 6.67 -13.32 -10.31
N LEU A 300 6.03 -13.86 -9.27
CA LEU A 300 6.65 -14.00 -7.95
C LEU A 300 7.88 -14.91 -8.00
N ARG A 301 7.84 -15.98 -8.80
CA ARG A 301 9.04 -16.81 -9.07
C ARG A 301 10.17 -16.01 -9.72
N ALA A 302 9.84 -15.20 -10.72
CA ALA A 302 10.82 -14.35 -11.39
C ALA A 302 11.39 -13.28 -10.43
N PHE A 303 10.53 -12.58 -9.68
CA PHE A 303 10.93 -11.56 -8.73
C PHE A 303 11.76 -12.13 -7.57
N TYR A 304 11.43 -13.32 -7.08
CA TYR A 304 12.27 -14.02 -6.10
C TYR A 304 13.67 -14.29 -6.66
N ALA A 305 13.77 -14.80 -7.89
CA ALA A 305 15.06 -15.04 -8.52
C ALA A 305 15.85 -13.74 -8.78
N TYR A 306 15.16 -12.62 -8.98
CA TYR A 306 15.77 -11.28 -9.03
C TYR A 306 16.34 -10.88 -7.66
N ALA A 307 15.54 -10.97 -6.60
CA ALA A 307 15.97 -10.61 -5.25
C ALA A 307 17.05 -11.55 -4.68
N GLN A 308 16.98 -12.85 -4.97
CA GLN A 308 17.96 -13.82 -4.52
C GLN A 308 19.33 -13.61 -5.18
N LYS A 309 19.33 -13.24 -6.48
CA LYS A 309 20.55 -13.00 -7.27
C LYS A 309 21.03 -11.54 -7.24
N ASP A 310 20.34 -10.66 -6.50
CA ASP A 310 20.80 -9.29 -6.32
C ASP A 310 22.23 -9.29 -5.77
N THR A 311 23.10 -8.47 -6.34
CA THR A 311 24.48 -8.24 -5.87
C THR A 311 24.84 -6.76 -5.85
N ASP A 312 24.02 -5.89 -6.43
CA ASP A 312 24.30 -4.47 -6.57
C ASP A 312 23.45 -3.58 -5.63
N GLY A 313 22.65 -4.21 -4.75
CA GLY A 313 21.75 -3.52 -3.85
C GLY A 313 20.52 -2.99 -4.58
N PHE A 314 19.99 -3.78 -5.52
CA PHE A 314 18.85 -3.44 -6.36
C PHE A 314 19.07 -2.18 -7.21
N LYS A 315 20.30 -1.90 -7.66
CA LYS A 315 20.59 -0.79 -8.58
C LYS A 315 20.12 -1.12 -9.99
N THR A 316 20.26 -2.36 -10.43
CA THR A 316 19.71 -2.85 -11.69
C THR A 316 18.18 -2.94 -11.57
N PRO A 317 17.40 -2.20 -12.38
CA PRO A 317 15.93 -2.28 -12.35
C PRO A 317 15.43 -3.68 -12.71
N TYR A 318 14.31 -4.09 -12.11
CA TYR A 318 13.70 -5.38 -12.38
C TYR A 318 13.33 -5.53 -13.86
N SER A 319 12.78 -4.47 -14.47
CA SER A 319 12.43 -4.49 -15.90
C SER A 319 13.61 -4.84 -16.80
N ARG A 320 14.77 -4.22 -16.53
CA ARG A 320 16.03 -4.46 -17.27
C ARG A 320 16.55 -5.88 -17.03
N TRP A 321 16.51 -6.34 -15.79
CA TRP A 321 16.93 -7.70 -15.45
C TRP A 321 16.02 -8.77 -16.09
N ALA A 322 14.71 -8.52 -16.12
CA ALA A 322 13.73 -9.43 -16.69
C ALA A 322 13.81 -9.51 -18.22
N ALA A 323 14.20 -8.43 -18.89
CA ALA A 323 14.40 -8.40 -20.34
C ALA A 323 15.67 -9.12 -20.82
N GLY A 324 16.67 -9.30 -19.94
CA GLY A 324 17.92 -10.00 -20.25
C GLY A 324 17.88 -11.52 -20.02
N ARG A 325 16.69 -12.09 -19.87
CA ARG A 325 16.46 -13.51 -19.59
C ARG A 325 15.90 -14.26 -20.80
#